data_AF-A0A966ICD2-F1
#
_entry.id   AF-A0A966ICD2-F1
#
_cell.length_a   1.000
_cell.length_b   1.000
_cell.length_c   1.000
_cell.angle_alpha   90.00
_cell.angle_beta   90.00
_cell.angle_gamma   90.00
#
_symmetry.space_group_name_H-M   'P 1'
#
loop_
_entity.id
_entity.type
_entity.pdbx_description
1 polymer ?
#
loop_
_entity_poly.entity_id
_entity_poly.type
_entity_poly.pdbx_seq_one_letter_code
_entity_poly.pdbx_strand_id
1 'polypeptide(L)'
;KLAHCYVELGNAEEALRYAQKSADVFATAHDQRRLTYASFELGRAQVLNGEVEEGLSTLERVLDVATESEPRDFEFIVAIEKRIAEILHTMGRSEEAVEIERRIASVAEILED
;
A
#
# COMPACT_ATOMS: atom_id res chain seq x y z
N LYS A 1 0.33 8.35 10.60
CA LYS A 1 -0.88 9.21 10.67
C LYS A 1 -0.73 10.51 9.89
N LEU A 2 0.34 11.31 10.07
CA LEU A 2 0.53 12.54 9.27
C LEU A 2 0.66 12.24 7.76
N ALA A 3 1.50 11.27 7.38
CA ALA A 3 1.65 10.86 5.98
C ALA A 3 0.30 10.54 5.33
N HIS A 4 -0.48 9.65 5.95
CA HIS A 4 -1.85 9.34 5.55
C HIS A 4 -2.70 10.60 5.31
N CYS A 5 -2.76 11.52 6.28
CA CYS A 5 -3.53 12.75 6.13
C CYS A 5 -3.07 13.59 4.93
N TYR A 6 -1.76 13.70 4.69
CA TYR A 6 -1.25 14.45 3.55
C TYR A 6 -1.55 13.77 2.21
N VAL A 7 -1.55 12.43 2.16
CA VAL A 7 -2.02 11.69 0.99
C VAL A 7 -3.50 12.00 0.72
N GLU A 8 -4.36 11.94 1.73
CA GLU A 8 -5.79 12.27 1.57
C GLU A 8 -6.02 13.73 1.15
N LEU A 9 -5.10 14.64 1.52
CA LEU A 9 -5.15 16.05 1.12
C LEU A 9 -4.50 16.32 -0.25
N GLY A 10 -3.94 15.30 -0.91
CA GLY A 10 -3.24 15.45 -2.20
C GLY A 10 -1.90 16.21 -2.09
N ASN A 11 -1.33 16.36 -0.90
CA ASN A 11 -0.05 17.03 -0.70
C ASN A 11 1.09 15.99 -0.78
N ALA A 12 1.58 15.76 -1.99
CA ALA A 12 2.63 14.79 -2.27
C ALA A 12 3.94 15.04 -1.49
N GLU A 13 4.39 16.29 -1.42
CA GLU A 13 5.67 16.66 -0.82
C GLU A 13 5.72 16.32 0.69
N GLU A 14 4.71 16.78 1.44
CA GLU A 14 4.63 16.47 2.87
C GLU A 14 4.30 14.99 3.11
N ALA A 15 3.49 14.36 2.25
CA ALA A 15 3.22 12.93 2.33
C ALA A 15 4.52 12.11 2.26
N LEU A 16 5.36 12.36 1.25
CA LEU A 16 6.66 11.71 1.08
C LEU A 16 7.57 11.94 2.28
N ARG A 17 7.72 13.21 2.69
CA ARG A 17 8.58 13.59 3.81
C ARG A 17 8.22 12.85 5.09
N TYR A 18 6.93 12.82 5.44
CA TYR A 18 6.48 12.16 6.66
C TYR A 18 6.44 10.64 6.54
N ALA A 19 6.14 10.09 5.36
CA ALA A 19 6.18 8.65 5.13
C ALA A 19 7.61 8.12 5.25
N GLN A 20 8.57 8.75 4.57
CA GLN A 20 9.99 8.35 4.61
C GLN A 20 10.53 8.43 6.04
N LYS A 21 10.31 9.55 6.74
CA LYS A 21 10.73 9.70 8.14
C LYS A 21 10.14 8.62 9.03
N SER A 22 8.89 8.23 8.80
CA SER A 22 8.24 7.15 9.56
C SER A 22 8.87 5.80 9.25
N ALA A 23 9.18 5.51 7.99
CA ALA A 23 9.82 4.27 7.57
C ALA A 23 11.23 4.15 8.20
N ASP A 24 12.04 5.22 8.13
CA ASP A 24 13.40 5.23 8.69
C ASP A 24 13.41 4.96 10.20
N VAL A 25 12.46 5.57 10.93
CA VAL A 25 12.32 5.37 12.38
C VAL A 25 11.97 3.92 12.70
N PHE A 26 11.03 3.30 11.99
CA PHE A 26 10.62 1.92 12.26
C PHE A 26 11.62 0.89 11.77
N ALA A 27 12.36 1.19 10.69
CA ALA A 27 13.50 0.39 10.26
C ALA A 27 14.60 0.38 11.34
N THR A 28 14.95 1.54 11.89
CA THR A 28 15.94 1.67 12.98
C THR A 28 15.45 0.96 14.26
N ALA A 29 14.16 1.04 14.54
CA ALA A 29 13.56 0.38 15.70
C ALA A 29 13.38 -1.14 15.52
N HIS A 30 13.68 -1.69 14.34
CA HIS A 30 13.38 -3.08 13.97
C HIS A 30 11.90 -3.45 14.21
N ASP A 31 10.99 -2.48 14.09
CA ASP A 31 9.55 -2.70 14.20
C ASP A 31 8.98 -2.98 12.80
N GLN A 32 9.07 -4.24 12.39
CA GLN A 32 8.69 -4.65 11.04
C GLN A 32 7.22 -4.34 10.75
N ARG A 33 6.33 -4.53 11.72
CA ARG A 33 4.89 -4.28 11.53
C ARG A 33 4.64 -2.81 11.19
N ARG A 34 5.20 -1.89 11.98
CA ARG A 34 5.02 -0.45 11.74
C ARG A 34 5.79 0.04 10.52
N LEU A 35 6.93 -0.58 10.21
CA LEU A 35 7.64 -0.34 8.96
C LEU A 35 6.75 -0.67 7.76
N THR A 36 6.06 -1.81 7.76
CA THR A 36 5.16 -2.18 6.66
C THR A 36 4.05 -1.14 6.45
N TYR A 37 3.40 -0.64 7.51
CA TYR A 37 2.41 0.44 7.37
C TYR A 37 3.03 1.77 6.90
N ALA A 38 4.24 2.11 7.37
CA ALA A 38 4.92 3.32 6.92
C ALA A 38 5.31 3.23 5.44
N SER A 39 5.79 2.06 4.99
CA SER A 39 6.09 1.77 3.59
C SER A 39 4.84 1.79 2.72
N PHE A 40 3.69 1.36 3.23
CA PHE A 40 2.41 1.51 2.52
C PHE A 40 2.09 2.98 2.24
N GLU A 41 2.20 3.84 3.25
CA GLU A 41 2.01 5.28 3.06
C GLU A 41 3.07 5.91 2.15
N LEU A 42 4.30 5.39 2.17
CA LEU A 42 5.36 5.82 1.26
C LEU A 42 5.02 5.50 -0.20
N GLY A 43 4.58 4.27 -0.49
CA GLY A 43 4.15 3.87 -1.83
C GLY A 43 3.00 4.73 -2.34
N ARG A 44 2.01 5.02 -1.49
CA ARG A 44 0.92 5.93 -1.84
C ARG A 44 1.41 7.36 -2.12
N ALA A 45 2.35 7.85 -1.32
CA ALA A 45 2.92 9.18 -1.50
C ALA A 45 3.76 9.28 -2.79
N GLN A 46 4.53 8.24 -3.14
CA GLN A 46 5.27 8.13 -4.40
C GLN A 46 4.33 8.22 -5.61
N VAL A 47 3.24 7.43 -5.62
CA VAL A 47 2.22 7.51 -6.68
C VAL A 47 1.62 8.91 -6.78
N LEU A 48 1.26 9.51 -5.63
CA LEU A 48 0.72 10.87 -5.60
C LEU A 48 1.72 11.92 -6.12
N ASN A 49 3.02 11.68 -5.95
CA ASN A 49 4.09 12.52 -6.48
C ASN A 49 4.37 12.30 -7.98
N GLY A 50 3.68 11.35 -8.62
CA GLY A 50 3.89 10.98 -10.02
C GLY A 50 4.97 9.92 -10.24
N GLU A 51 5.58 9.40 -9.17
CA GLU A 51 6.53 8.28 -9.19
C GLU A 51 5.75 6.96 -9.20
N VAL A 52 4.92 6.76 -10.23
CA VAL A 52 3.90 5.70 -10.26
C VAL A 52 4.52 4.31 -10.21
N GLU A 53 5.57 4.04 -10.99
CA GLU A 53 6.26 2.75 -11.02
C GLU A 53 6.97 2.43 -9.71
N GLU A 54 7.61 3.43 -9.10
CA GLU A 54 8.29 3.27 -7.81
C GLU A 54 7.27 3.00 -6.70
N GLY A 55 6.19 3.78 -6.68
CA GLY A 55 5.10 3.61 -5.74
C GLY A 55 4.43 2.26 -5.85
N LEU A 56 4.20 1.77 -7.07
CA LEU A 56 3.69 0.42 -7.31
C LEU A 56 4.64 -0.64 -6.76
N SER A 57 5.94 -0.56 -7.07
CA SER A 57 6.94 -1.51 -6.56
C SER A 57 7.00 -1.53 -5.04
N THR A 58 6.94 -0.35 -4.40
CA THR A 58 6.87 -0.23 -2.95
C THR A 58 5.64 -0.94 -2.39
N LEU A 59 4.46 -0.76 -3.00
CA LEU A 59 3.22 -1.40 -2.56
C LEU A 59 3.21 -2.91 -2.76
N GLU A 60 3.79 -3.43 -3.85
CA GLU A 60 3.97 -4.87 -4.07
C GLU A 60 4.84 -5.49 -2.97
N ARG A 61 5.95 -4.83 -2.58
CA ARG A 61 6.78 -5.30 -1.46
C ARG A 61 6.04 -5.27 -0.12
N VAL A 62 5.17 -4.28 0.10
CA VAL A 62 4.32 -4.22 1.29
C VAL A 62 3.33 -5.38 1.31
N LEU A 63 2.73 -5.71 0.16
CA LEU A 63 1.82 -6.85 0.02
C LEU A 63 2.53 -8.17 0.33
N ASP A 64 3.73 -8.39 -0.21
CA ASP A 64 4.53 -9.59 0.08
C ASP A 64 4.74 -9.76 1.59
N VAL A 65 5.23 -8.71 2.26
CA VAL A 65 5.47 -8.76 3.72
C VAL A 65 4.18 -8.96 4.51
N ALA A 66 3.08 -8.31 4.11
CA ALA A 66 1.79 -8.44 4.79
C ALA A 66 1.23 -9.87 4.66
N THR A 67 1.37 -10.49 3.50
CA THR A 67 0.89 -11.87 3.23
C THR A 67 1.74 -12.95 3.90
N GLU A 68 3.03 -12.69 4.14
CA GLU A 68 3.93 -13.57 4.90
C GLU A 68 3.80 -13.40 6.42
N SER A 69 3.13 -12.34 6.90
CA SER A 69 3.00 -12.07 8.33
C SER A 69 2.03 -13.02 9.03
N GLU A 70 2.30 -13.35 10.30
CA GLU A 70 1.41 -14.16 11.13
C GLU A 70 1.14 -13.48 12.50
N PRO A 71 -0.12 -13.20 12.86
CA PRO A 71 -1.33 -13.44 12.06
C PRO A 71 -1.45 -12.48 10.87
N ARG A 72 -2.02 -12.96 9.76
CA ARG A 72 -2.29 -12.15 8.58
C ARG A 72 -3.36 -11.09 8.86
N ASP A 73 -3.06 -9.86 8.48
CA ASP A 73 -4.01 -8.74 8.49
C ASP A 73 -4.73 -8.68 7.14
N PHE A 74 -5.81 -9.46 7.00
CA PHE A 74 -6.56 -9.56 5.75
C PHE A 74 -7.19 -8.23 5.31
N GLU A 75 -7.64 -7.41 6.25
CA GLU A 75 -8.19 -6.09 5.95
C GLU A 75 -7.11 -5.20 5.31
N PHE A 76 -5.89 -5.24 5.87
CA PHE A 76 -4.78 -4.49 5.32
C PHE A 76 -4.30 -5.03 3.98
N ILE A 77 -4.24 -6.35 3.81
CA ILE A 77 -3.92 -7.00 2.51
C ILE A 77 -4.89 -6.51 1.43
N VAL A 78 -6.20 -6.57 1.69
CA VAL A 78 -7.22 -6.09 0.76
C VAL A 78 -7.05 -4.59 0.46
N ALA A 79 -6.71 -3.77 1.46
CA ALA A 79 -6.46 -2.34 1.25
C ALA A 79 -5.26 -2.09 0.32
N ILE A 80 -4.18 -2.87 0.45
CA ILE A 80 -3.00 -2.79 -0.42
C ILE A 80 -3.38 -3.22 -1.84
N GLU A 81 -4.07 -4.34 -1.99
CA GLU A 81 -4.47 -4.87 -3.29
C GLU A 81 -5.40 -3.92 -4.05
N LYS A 82 -6.38 -3.29 -3.37
CA LYS A 82 -7.23 -2.26 -3.98
C LYS A 82 -6.41 -1.11 -4.52
N ARG A 83 -5.43 -0.63 -3.74
CA ARG A 83 -4.55 0.46 -4.17
C ARG A 83 -3.71 0.07 -5.39
N ILE A 84 -3.18 -1.16 -5.42
CA ILE A 84 -2.43 -1.68 -6.58
C ILE A 84 -3.33 -1.75 -7.81
N ALA A 85 -4.54 -2.30 -7.71
CA ALA A 85 -5.49 -2.37 -8.82
C ALA A 85 -5.84 -0.97 -9.38
N GLU A 86 -6.09 0.01 -8.50
CA GLU A 86 -6.31 1.41 -8.91
C GLU A 86 -5.12 1.95 -9.72
N ILE A 87 -3.88 1.71 -9.27
CA ILE A 87 -2.67 2.16 -9.96
C ILE A 87 -2.53 1.47 -11.32
N LEU A 88 -2.72 0.16 -11.38
CA LEU A 88 -2.65 -0.61 -12.62
C LEU A 88 -3.63 -0.10 -13.68
N HIS A 89 -4.85 0.28 -13.29
CA HIS A 89 -5.79 0.94 -14.19
C HIS A 89 -5.24 2.25 -14.74
N THR A 90 -4.62 3.10 -13.91
CA THR A 90 -4.02 4.36 -14.39
C THR A 90 -2.85 4.14 -15.36
N MET A 91 -2.16 3.00 -15.26
CA MET A 91 -1.09 2.59 -16.16
C MET A 91 -1.58 1.90 -17.44
N GLY A 92 -2.90 1.69 -17.60
CA GLY A 92 -3.47 0.92 -18.72
C GLY A 92 -3.31 -0.59 -18.60
N ARG A 93 -2.89 -1.10 -17.44
CA ARG A 93 -2.72 -2.54 -17.12
C ARG A 93 -4.01 -3.13 -16.55
N SER A 94 -5.13 -2.88 -17.22
CA SER A 94 -6.47 -3.19 -16.68
C SER A 94 -6.76 -4.68 -16.52
N GLU A 95 -6.16 -5.56 -17.32
CA GLU A 95 -6.34 -7.02 -17.18
C GLU A 95 -5.82 -7.51 -15.83
N GLU A 96 -4.62 -7.05 -15.42
CA GLU A 96 -4.02 -7.38 -14.13
C GLU A 96 -4.82 -6.81 -12.97
N ALA A 97 -5.31 -5.57 -13.10
CA ALA A 97 -6.16 -4.94 -12.09
C ALA A 97 -7.46 -5.74 -11.85
N VAL A 98 -8.13 -6.19 -12.92
CA VAL A 98 -9.37 -6.98 -12.84
C VAL A 98 -9.13 -8.34 -12.19
N GLU A 99 -7.97 -8.96 -12.41
CA GLU A 99 -7.62 -10.22 -11.73
C GLU A 99 -7.50 -10.01 -10.21
N ILE A 100 -6.86 -8.92 -9.78
CA ILE A 100 -6.76 -8.55 -8.37
C ILE A 100 -8.14 -8.30 -7.77
N GLU A 101 -8.98 -7.51 -8.43
CA GLU A 101 -10.34 -7.20 -7.98
C GLU A 101 -11.19 -8.48 -7.80
N ARG A 102 -11.06 -9.44 -8.72
CA ARG A 102 -11.72 -10.74 -8.62
C ARG A 102 -11.24 -11.52 -7.39
N ARG A 103 -9.93 -11.54 -7.12
CA ARG A 103 -9.36 -12.20 -5.93
C ARG A 103 -9.93 -11.60 -4.65
N ILE A 104 -9.98 -10.27 -4.56
CA ILE A 104 -10.54 -9.55 -3.41
C ILE A 104 -12.01 -9.93 -3.20
N ALA A 105 -12.82 -9.96 -4.26
CA ALA A 105 -14.23 -10.31 -4.17
C ALA A 105 -14.42 -11.74 -3.60
N SER A 106 -13.66 -12.71 -4.10
CA SER A 106 -13.72 -14.09 -3.58
C SER A 106 -13.31 -14.20 -2.11
N VAL A 107 -12.33 -13.39 -1.65
CA VAL A 107 -11.94 -13.37 -0.23
C VAL A 107 -13.03 -12.73 0.63
N ALA A 108 -13.65 -11.64 0.16
CA ALA A 108 -14.73 -10.97 0.88
C ALA A 108 -15.94 -11.90 1.09
N GLU A 109 -16.35 -12.64 0.07
CA GLU A 109 -17.43 -13.64 0.17
C GLU A 109 -17.16 -14.69 1.25
N ILE A 110 -15.91 -15.18 1.36
CA ILE A 110 -15.53 -16.18 2.37
C ILE A 110 -15.53 -15.60 3.80
N LEU A 111 -15.25 -14.31 3.96
CA LEU A 111 -15.20 -13.66 5.28
C LEU A 111 -16.57 -13.23 5.79
N GLU A 112 -17.57 -13.14 4.92
CA GLU A 112 -18.96 -12.78 5.26
C GLU A 112 -19.82 -14.02 5.63
N ASP A 113 -19.34 -15.24 5.36
CA ASP A 113 -19.94 -16.54 5.74
C ASP A 113 -19.42 -17.09 7.09
#